data_AF-A0A6N4SWQ4-F1
#
_entry.id   AF-A0A6N4SWQ4-F1
#
_cell.length_a   1.000
_cell.length_b   1.000
_cell.length_c   1.000
_cell.angle_alpha   90.00
_cell.angle_beta   90.00
_cell.angle_gamma   90.00
#
_symmetry.space_group_name_H-M   'P 1'
#
loop_
_entity.id
_entity.type
_entity.pdbx_description
1 polymer ?
#
loop_
_entity_poly.entity_id
_entity_poly.type
_entity_poly.pdbx_seq_one_letter_code
_entity_poly.pdbx_strand_id
1 'polypeptide(L)'
;MRYTKYFLLTIGIILIDQVIKLWVFETFPFEGYEHPSLRLGDWFKLHYITNEGMAFGIKLAGVYGKLILSLFRLVAMVGISYYLYLMAKKGMHEGFLWCIALILGGAMGNVVDSTFYGVFLDLPTSDAPMLWFHGRVIDMFYVDICNCLIPEWVPVLGGSYYPLWPIFNFADASIFVGVALILIYQKKFFPEKDGVKEKEQHVQV
;
A
#
# COMPACT_ATOMS: atom_id res chain seq x y z
N MET A 1 -0.82 0.76 28.22
CA MET A 1 -1.78 0.12 27.29
C MET A 1 -2.62 1.11 26.45
N ARG A 2 -2.47 2.44 26.58
CA ARG A 2 -3.29 3.42 25.84
C ARG A 2 -3.07 3.42 24.31
N TYR A 3 -1.89 3.00 23.84
CA TYR A 3 -1.53 3.02 22.41
C TYR A 3 -1.62 1.65 21.74
N THR A 4 -1.81 0.59 22.52
CA THR A 4 -1.83 -0.80 22.05
C THR A 4 -2.90 -1.04 21.01
N LYS A 5 -4.06 -0.36 21.12
CA LYS A 5 -5.17 -0.46 20.16
C LYS A 5 -4.77 -0.15 18.71
N TYR A 6 -3.87 0.80 18.50
CA TYR A 6 -3.40 1.15 17.15
C TYR A 6 -2.52 0.05 16.56
N PHE A 7 -1.61 -0.50 17.36
CA PHE A 7 -0.78 -1.64 16.95
C PHE A 7 -1.59 -2.92 16.76
N LEU A 8 -2.67 -3.12 17.53
CA LEU A 8 -3.60 -4.24 17.30
C LEU A 8 -4.32 -4.10 15.96
N LEU A 9 -4.73 -2.90 15.56
CA LEU A 9 -5.26 -2.68 14.21
C LEU A 9 -4.20 -2.98 13.14
N THR A 10 -2.98 -2.49 13.31
CA THR A 10 -1.86 -2.81 12.40
C THR A 10 -1.68 -4.32 12.24
N ILE A 11 -1.67 -5.09 13.33
CA ILE A 11 -1.59 -6.55 13.29
C ILE A 11 -2.81 -7.15 12.57
N GLY A 12 -4.02 -6.65 12.86
CA GLY A 12 -5.23 -7.10 12.18
C GLY A 12 -5.18 -6.88 10.66
N ILE A 13 -4.70 -5.73 10.19
CA ILE A 13 -4.53 -5.44 8.77
C ILE A 13 -3.51 -6.39 8.13
N ILE A 14 -2.37 -6.64 8.79
CA ILE A 14 -1.36 -7.58 8.29
C ILE A 14 -1.95 -8.99 8.17
N LEU A 15 -2.66 -9.46 9.20
CA LEU A 15 -3.25 -10.79 9.19
C LEU A 15 -4.29 -10.94 8.07
N ILE A 16 -5.17 -9.96 7.89
CA ILE A 16 -6.18 -9.99 6.82
C ILE A 16 -5.49 -9.98 5.46
N ASP A 17 -4.49 -9.11 5.24
CA ASP A 17 -3.73 -9.04 3.99
C ASP A 17 -3.08 -10.39 3.65
N GLN A 18 -2.36 -10.98 4.61
CA GLN A 18 -1.66 -12.25 4.40
C GLN A 18 -2.62 -13.43 4.21
N VAL A 19 -3.75 -13.47 4.94
CA VAL A 19 -4.78 -14.49 4.75
C VAL A 19 -5.35 -14.43 3.34
N ILE A 20 -5.69 -13.24 2.85
CA ILE A 20 -6.24 -13.08 1.50
C ILE A 20 -5.19 -13.47 0.46
N LYS A 21 -3.94 -13.01 0.60
CA LYS A 21 -2.85 -13.33 -0.35
C LYS A 21 -2.57 -14.82 -0.44
N LEU A 22 -2.43 -15.49 0.70
CA LEU A 22 -2.21 -16.94 0.75
C LEU A 22 -3.41 -17.71 0.22
N TRP A 23 -4.63 -17.26 0.54
CA TRP A 23 -5.83 -17.87 -0.03
C TRP A 23 -5.87 -17.74 -1.56
N VAL A 24 -5.56 -16.58 -2.12
CA VAL A 24 -5.47 -16.38 -3.58
C VAL A 24 -4.34 -17.24 -4.18
N PHE A 25 -3.17 -17.26 -3.55
CA PHE A 25 -2.02 -18.07 -3.99
C PHE A 25 -2.38 -19.56 -4.13
N GLU A 26 -3.07 -20.13 -3.15
CA GLU A 26 -3.47 -21.54 -3.15
C GLU A 26 -4.67 -21.84 -4.06
N THR A 27 -5.59 -20.88 -4.22
CA THR A 27 -6.85 -21.09 -4.96
C THR A 27 -6.68 -20.93 -6.47
N PHE A 28 -5.71 -20.13 -6.91
CA PHE A 28 -5.48 -19.77 -8.31
C PHE A 28 -4.14 -20.34 -8.81
N PRO A 29 -4.02 -21.67 -8.98
CA PRO A 29 -2.80 -22.27 -9.52
C PRO A 29 -2.53 -21.74 -10.94
N PHE A 30 -1.26 -21.53 -11.25
CA PHE A 30 -0.82 -21.09 -12.58
C PHE A 30 -1.10 -22.18 -13.61
N GLU A 31 -2.25 -22.13 -14.29
CA GLU A 31 -2.59 -23.04 -15.37
C GLU A 31 -2.23 -22.42 -16.74
N GLY A 32 -0.97 -22.56 -17.13
CA GLY A 32 -0.51 -22.15 -18.47
C GLY A 32 -0.36 -20.64 -18.64
N TYR A 33 -1.01 -20.07 -19.68
CA TYR A 33 -0.87 -18.66 -20.09
C TYR A 33 -2.02 -17.76 -19.62
N GLU A 34 -3.10 -18.33 -19.08
CA GLU A 34 -4.21 -17.56 -18.54
C GLU A 34 -4.09 -17.51 -17.01
N HIS A 35 -4.06 -16.30 -16.46
CA HIS A 35 -4.20 -16.11 -15.04
C HIS A 35 -5.66 -16.38 -14.66
N PRO A 36 -5.94 -17.42 -13.86
CA PRO A 36 -7.32 -17.69 -13.49
C PRO A 36 -7.85 -16.50 -12.68
N SER A 37 -9.06 -16.05 -13.03
CA SER A 37 -9.70 -14.91 -12.39
C SER A 37 -11.14 -15.23 -12.01
N LEU A 38 -11.50 -14.90 -10.78
CA LEU A 38 -12.88 -15.00 -10.30
C LEU A 38 -13.57 -13.67 -10.53
N ARG A 39 -14.55 -13.65 -11.44
CA ARG A 39 -15.36 -12.46 -11.69
C ARG A 39 -16.44 -12.34 -10.61
N LEU A 40 -16.50 -11.19 -9.95
CA LEU A 40 -17.58 -10.83 -9.03
C LEU A 40 -18.44 -9.77 -9.71
N GLY A 41 -19.34 -10.24 -10.57
CA GLY A 41 -20.11 -9.37 -11.47
C GLY A 41 -19.28 -8.84 -12.65
N ASP A 42 -19.75 -7.76 -13.26
CA ASP A 42 -19.16 -7.23 -14.51
C ASP A 42 -17.98 -6.28 -14.28
N TRP A 43 -17.88 -5.69 -13.09
CA TRP A 43 -16.97 -4.56 -12.80
C TRP A 43 -15.83 -4.90 -11.81
N PHE A 44 -15.87 -6.06 -11.15
CA PHE A 44 -14.83 -6.48 -10.21
C PHE A 44 -14.36 -7.89 -10.50
N LYS A 45 -13.03 -8.07 -10.47
CA LYS A 45 -12.40 -9.38 -10.68
C LYS A 45 -11.32 -9.58 -9.63
N LEU A 46 -11.26 -10.79 -9.09
CA LEU A 46 -10.14 -11.27 -8.33
C LEU A 46 -9.18 -11.97 -9.30
N HIS A 47 -8.03 -11.37 -9.55
CA HIS A 47 -7.07 -11.78 -10.57
C HIS A 47 -5.71 -11.97 -9.92
N TYR A 48 -5.24 -13.22 -9.82
CA TYR A 48 -3.91 -13.49 -9.27
C TYR A 48 -2.80 -12.97 -10.18
N ILE A 49 -2.10 -11.92 -9.72
CA ILE A 49 -0.93 -11.38 -10.40
C ILE A 49 0.17 -11.09 -9.38
N THR A 50 1.41 -11.38 -9.75
CA THR A 50 2.57 -11.06 -8.91
C THR A 50 3.27 -9.82 -9.43
N ASN A 51 3.46 -8.83 -8.58
CA ASN A 51 4.21 -7.62 -8.88
C ASN A 51 5.61 -7.71 -8.26
N GLU A 52 6.65 -7.41 -9.04
CA GLU A 52 8.02 -7.33 -8.52
C GLU A 52 8.22 -6.11 -7.59
N GLY A 53 7.20 -5.27 -7.41
CA GLY A 53 7.22 -4.07 -6.56
C GLY A 53 7.41 -2.78 -7.36
N MET A 54 7.23 -2.81 -8.69
CA MET A 54 7.20 -1.58 -9.48
C MET A 54 5.86 -0.86 -9.36
N ALA A 55 5.92 0.46 -9.33
CA ALA A 55 4.77 1.30 -9.65
C ALA A 55 4.84 1.70 -11.13
N PHE A 56 3.72 1.63 -11.85
CA PHE A 56 3.58 2.09 -13.25
C PHE A 56 4.59 1.47 -14.24
N GLY A 57 5.02 0.23 -14.02
CA GLY A 57 5.98 -0.47 -14.90
C GLY A 57 7.42 0.06 -14.83
N ILE A 58 7.72 1.03 -13.98
CA ILE A 58 9.07 1.57 -13.82
C ILE A 58 9.85 0.66 -12.86
N LYS A 59 10.76 -0.15 -13.43
CA LYS A 59 11.78 -0.90 -12.69
C LYS A 59 12.93 0.03 -12.33
N LEU A 60 13.35 0.01 -11.06
CA LEU A 60 14.69 0.47 -10.71
C LEU A 60 15.68 -0.44 -11.45
N ALA A 61 16.43 0.12 -12.39
CA ALA A 61 17.30 -0.65 -13.26
C ALA A 61 18.42 -1.34 -12.46
N GLY A 62 18.68 -2.60 -12.81
CA GLY A 62 19.78 -3.41 -12.28
C GLY A 62 19.37 -4.45 -11.24
N VAL A 63 20.25 -5.44 -11.05
CA VAL A 63 20.07 -6.61 -10.15
C VAL A 63 19.73 -6.21 -8.71
N TYR A 64 20.18 -5.04 -8.26
CA TYR A 64 19.96 -4.55 -6.89
C TYR A 64 18.73 -3.64 -6.73
N GLY A 65 18.03 -3.29 -7.81
CA GLY A 65 16.90 -2.35 -7.76
C GLY A 65 15.79 -2.82 -6.81
N LYS A 66 15.44 -4.12 -6.88
CA LYS A 66 14.48 -4.75 -5.97
C LYS A 66 14.96 -4.71 -4.52
N LEU A 67 16.22 -5.08 -4.26
CA LEU A 67 16.79 -5.08 -2.91
C LEU A 67 16.71 -3.69 -2.27
N ILE A 68 17.08 -2.64 -3.00
CA ILE A 68 17.00 -1.26 -2.53
C ILE A 68 15.56 -0.89 -2.15
N LEU A 69 14.59 -1.27 -2.99
CA LEU A 69 13.19 -1.00 -2.71
C LEU A 69 12.68 -1.74 -1.47
N SER A 70 13.03 -3.02 -1.31
CA SER A 70 12.68 -3.82 -0.14
C SER A 70 13.28 -3.24 1.14
N LEU A 71 14.56 -2.83 1.10
CA LEU A 71 15.23 -2.18 2.23
C LEU A 71 14.63 -0.81 2.55
N PHE A 72 14.30 -0.02 1.53
CA PHE A 72 13.61 1.25 1.71
C PHE A 72 12.27 1.06 2.42
N ARG A 73 11.45 0.10 1.99
CA ARG A 73 10.17 -0.23 2.65
C ARG A 73 10.38 -0.66 4.10
N LEU A 74 11.41 -1.47 4.37
CA LEU A 74 11.76 -1.89 5.73
C LEU A 74 12.12 -0.69 6.62
N VAL A 75 12.96 0.22 6.13
CA VAL A 75 13.33 1.45 6.86
C VAL A 75 12.11 2.35 7.07
N ALA A 76 11.29 2.55 6.02
CA ALA A 76 10.07 3.33 6.10
C ALA A 76 9.08 2.75 7.13
N MET A 77 8.92 1.43 7.19
CA MET A 77 8.09 0.74 8.18
C MET A 77 8.56 1.02 9.62
N VAL A 78 9.87 0.95 9.88
CA VAL A 78 10.42 1.28 11.20
C VAL A 78 10.16 2.76 11.53
N GLY A 79 10.37 3.66 10.56
CA GLY A 79 10.09 5.08 10.69
C GLY A 79 8.62 5.36 11.02
N ILE A 80 7.67 4.75 10.30
CA ILE A 80 6.23 4.90 10.52
C ILE A 80 5.82 4.32 11.88
N SER A 81 6.38 3.17 12.28
CA SER A 81 6.13 2.56 13.60
C SER A 81 6.56 3.50 14.73
N TYR A 82 7.76 4.06 14.61
CA TYR A 82 8.27 5.03 15.57
C TYR A 82 7.45 6.32 15.57
N TYR A 83 7.05 6.81 14.39
CA TYR A 83 6.20 7.98 14.24
C TYR A 83 4.82 7.78 14.89
N LEU A 84 4.18 6.63 14.70
CA LEU A 84 2.93 6.27 15.36
C LEU A 84 3.08 6.32 16.88
N TYR A 85 4.14 5.70 17.41
CA TYR A 85 4.43 5.71 18.84
C TYR A 85 4.61 7.15 19.37
N LEU A 86 5.38 7.98 18.67
CA LEU A 86 5.61 9.37 19.06
C LEU A 86 4.32 10.20 19.02
N MET A 87 3.52 10.09 17.96
CA MET A 87 2.28 10.85 17.81
C MET A 87 1.25 10.42 18.84
N ALA A 88 1.19 9.12 19.16
CA ALA A 88 0.34 8.59 20.21
C ALA A 88 0.77 9.13 21.57
N LYS A 89 2.07 9.18 21.86
CA LYS A 89 2.63 9.77 23.09
C LYS A 89 2.35 11.27 23.21
N LYS A 90 2.36 12.00 22.09
CA LYS A 90 2.00 13.43 22.02
C LYS A 90 0.49 13.69 22.19
N GLY A 91 -0.35 12.65 22.27
CA GLY A 91 -1.78 12.81 22.44
C GLY A 91 -2.49 13.40 21.22
N MET A 92 -1.98 13.11 20.01
CA MET A 92 -2.64 13.55 18.78
C MET A 92 -4.04 12.94 18.63
N HIS A 93 -4.85 13.55 17.77
CA HIS A 93 -6.23 13.14 17.53
C HIS A 93 -6.33 11.64 17.20
N GLU A 94 -7.23 10.90 17.85
CA GLU A 94 -7.28 9.44 17.71
C GLU A 94 -7.51 8.99 16.26
N GLY A 95 -8.37 9.68 15.52
CA GLY A 95 -8.60 9.42 14.09
C GLY A 95 -7.33 9.47 13.25
N PHE A 96 -6.41 10.39 13.55
CA PHE A 96 -5.12 10.49 12.87
C PHE A 96 -4.23 9.27 13.17
N LEU A 97 -4.23 8.82 14.43
CA LEU A 97 -3.47 7.64 14.85
C LEU A 97 -4.00 6.36 14.22
N TRP A 98 -5.33 6.23 14.08
CA TRP A 98 -5.95 5.13 13.33
C TRP A 98 -5.53 5.13 11.85
N CYS A 99 -5.45 6.31 11.21
CA CYS A 99 -4.98 6.41 9.84
C CYS A 99 -3.52 5.98 9.69
N ILE A 100 -2.64 6.40 10.61
CA ILE A 100 -1.23 5.95 10.62
C ILE A 100 -1.17 4.43 10.82
N ALA A 101 -2.01 3.86 11.70
CA ALA A 101 -2.05 2.41 11.93
C ALA A 101 -2.46 1.61 10.68
N LEU A 102 -3.40 2.14 9.87
CA LEU A 102 -3.77 1.57 8.58
C LEU A 102 -2.60 1.61 7.58
N ILE A 103 -1.94 2.76 7.47
CA ILE A 103 -0.75 2.93 6.60
C ILE A 103 0.36 1.98 7.03
N LEU A 104 0.62 1.88 8.34
CA LEU A 104 1.62 0.97 8.88
C LEU A 104 1.28 -0.50 8.59
N GLY A 105 0.01 -0.89 8.78
CA GLY A 105 -0.45 -2.26 8.50
C GLY A 105 -0.25 -2.65 7.05
N GLY A 106 -0.66 -1.79 6.11
CA GLY A 106 -0.45 -2.03 4.69
C GLY A 106 1.03 -2.03 4.30
N ALA A 107 1.83 -1.08 4.81
CA ALA A 107 3.26 -1.06 4.56
C ALA A 107 3.96 -2.34 5.06
N MET A 108 3.58 -2.81 6.25
CA MET A 108 4.09 -4.06 6.82
C MET A 108 3.70 -5.29 6.00
N GLY A 109 2.45 -5.39 5.53
CA GLY A 109 2.01 -6.48 4.65
C GLY A 109 2.88 -6.58 3.40
N ASN A 110 3.12 -5.47 2.71
CA ASN A 110 3.98 -5.46 1.52
C ASN A 110 5.48 -5.72 1.81
N VAL A 111 5.96 -5.41 3.03
CA VAL A 111 7.31 -5.79 3.49
C VAL A 111 7.39 -7.29 3.69
N VAL A 112 6.38 -7.91 4.30
CA VAL A 112 6.33 -9.37 4.52
C VAL A 112 6.48 -10.09 3.17
N ASP A 113 5.68 -9.73 2.17
CA ASP A 113 5.77 -10.32 0.84
C ASP A 113 7.18 -10.19 0.26
N SER A 114 7.72 -8.96 0.27
CA SER A 114 8.99 -8.65 -0.37
C SER A 114 10.16 -9.35 0.30
N THR A 115 10.09 -9.57 1.61
CA THR A 115 11.14 -10.25 2.39
C THR A 115 11.04 -11.76 2.29
N PHE A 116 9.83 -12.33 2.35
CA PHE A 116 9.63 -13.75 2.65
C PHE A 116 9.07 -14.59 1.50
N TYR A 117 8.31 -14.03 0.55
CA TYR A 117 7.64 -14.84 -0.48
C TYR A 117 8.61 -15.50 -1.46
N GLY A 118 9.80 -14.92 -1.66
CA GLY A 118 10.86 -15.58 -2.42
C GLY A 118 11.40 -16.85 -1.74
N VAL A 119 11.27 -16.96 -0.42
CA VAL A 119 11.80 -18.07 0.39
C VAL A 119 10.74 -19.12 0.71
N PHE A 120 9.54 -18.69 1.06
CA PHE A 120 8.49 -19.60 1.53
C PHE A 120 7.47 -19.99 0.47
N LEU A 121 7.29 -19.17 -0.57
CA LEU A 121 6.33 -19.41 -1.65
C LEU A 121 7.01 -19.64 -3.01
N ASP A 122 8.34 -19.70 -3.04
CA ASP A 122 9.13 -19.78 -4.28
C ASP A 122 8.75 -18.70 -5.33
N LEU A 123 8.46 -17.48 -4.87
CA LEU A 123 8.13 -16.33 -5.72
C LEU A 123 9.23 -15.24 -5.78
N PRO A 124 10.47 -15.55 -6.19
CA PRO A 124 11.49 -14.52 -6.37
C PRO A 124 11.24 -13.66 -7.64
N THR A 125 11.77 -12.44 -7.67
CA THR A 125 11.88 -11.64 -8.91
C THR A 125 12.81 -12.34 -9.91
N SER A 126 12.57 -12.16 -11.22
CA SER A 126 13.32 -12.90 -12.26
C SER A 126 14.85 -12.70 -12.19
N ASP A 127 15.30 -11.52 -11.79
CA ASP A 127 16.72 -11.16 -11.71
C ASP A 127 17.30 -11.29 -10.28
N ALA A 128 16.65 -12.06 -9.40
CA ALA A 128 17.01 -12.11 -7.99
C ALA A 128 18.37 -12.82 -7.75
N PRO A 129 19.37 -12.16 -7.14
CA PRO A 129 20.62 -12.81 -6.74
C PRO A 129 20.44 -13.71 -5.50
N MET A 130 19.34 -13.54 -4.75
CA MET A 130 18.99 -14.32 -3.56
C MET A 130 17.47 -14.30 -3.33
N LEU A 131 16.95 -15.28 -2.58
CA LEU A 131 15.50 -15.40 -2.31
C LEU A 131 14.98 -14.36 -1.30
N TRP A 132 15.78 -14.06 -0.27
CA TRP A 132 15.45 -13.05 0.74
C TRP A 132 15.39 -11.66 0.12
N PHE A 133 14.39 -10.86 0.50
CA PHE A 133 14.16 -9.48 0.01
C PHE A 133 13.82 -9.35 -1.48
N HIS A 134 13.69 -10.45 -2.20
CA HIS A 134 13.34 -10.48 -3.63
C HIS A 134 11.99 -11.15 -3.88
N GLY A 135 11.14 -11.27 -2.85
CA GLY A 135 9.78 -11.77 -3.03
C GLY A 135 8.94 -10.84 -3.90
N ARG A 136 8.13 -11.41 -4.78
CA ARG A 136 7.07 -10.69 -5.49
C ARG A 136 5.89 -10.48 -4.56
N VAL A 137 5.25 -9.32 -4.70
CA VAL A 137 4.03 -8.94 -3.99
C VAL A 137 2.84 -9.55 -4.74
N ILE A 138 1.89 -10.14 -4.02
CA ILE A 138 0.68 -10.68 -4.64
C ILE A 138 -0.37 -9.56 -4.69
N ASP A 139 -0.75 -9.18 -5.91
CA ASP A 139 -1.87 -8.28 -6.17
C ASP A 139 -3.06 -9.09 -6.70
N MET A 140 -4.27 -8.64 -6.41
CA MET A 140 -5.46 -9.46 -6.69
C MET A 140 -6.73 -8.70 -7.04
N PHE A 141 -6.90 -7.48 -6.57
CA PHE A 141 -8.12 -6.72 -6.80
C PHE A 141 -8.03 -5.94 -8.10
N TYR A 142 -8.89 -6.28 -9.06
CA TYR A 142 -8.98 -5.62 -10.35
C TYR A 142 -10.39 -5.04 -10.54
N VAL A 143 -10.44 -3.73 -10.76
CA VAL A 143 -11.68 -2.96 -10.96
C VAL A 143 -11.81 -2.62 -12.44
N ASP A 144 -12.65 -3.38 -13.14
CA ASP A 144 -12.82 -3.33 -14.60
C ASP A 144 -13.99 -2.43 -14.99
N ILE A 145 -13.89 -1.13 -14.70
CA ILE A 145 -14.95 -0.15 -14.99
C ILE A 145 -14.78 0.49 -16.38
N CYS A 146 -13.55 0.76 -16.80
CA CYS A 146 -13.24 1.35 -18.10
C CYS A 146 -11.90 0.82 -18.62
N ASN A 147 -11.93 0.21 -19.80
CA ASN A 147 -10.76 0.09 -20.66
C ASN A 147 -10.76 1.33 -21.56
N CYS A 148 -10.03 2.35 -21.14
CA CYS A 148 -10.14 3.65 -21.78
C CYS A 148 -9.17 3.71 -22.97
N LEU A 149 -9.69 4.11 -24.13
CA LEU A 149 -8.87 4.39 -25.31
C LEU A 149 -8.03 5.63 -25.01
N ILE A 150 -6.72 5.47 -24.93
CA ILE A 150 -5.82 6.61 -24.79
C ILE A 150 -5.90 7.41 -26.09
N PRO A 151 -6.20 8.73 -26.04
CA PRO A 151 -6.25 9.56 -27.24
C PRO A 151 -4.96 9.47 -28.05
N GLU A 152 -5.06 9.41 -29.38
CA GLU A 152 -3.91 9.24 -30.29
C GLU A 152 -2.81 10.30 -30.12
N TRP A 153 -3.16 11.47 -29.57
CA TRP A 153 -2.21 12.55 -29.33
C TRP A 153 -1.27 12.32 -28.13
N VAL A 154 -1.53 11.32 -27.28
CA VAL A 154 -0.66 11.00 -26.13
C VAL A 154 0.58 10.27 -26.63
N PRO A 155 1.80 10.83 -26.45
CA PRO A 155 3.02 10.16 -26.87
C PRO A 155 3.18 8.80 -26.18
N VAL A 156 3.69 7.80 -26.90
CA VAL A 156 3.97 6.43 -26.42
C VAL A 156 2.71 5.57 -26.15
N LEU A 157 1.59 6.15 -25.73
CA LEU A 157 0.40 5.42 -25.29
C LEU A 157 -0.83 5.61 -26.20
N GLY A 158 -0.80 6.55 -27.16
CA GLY A 158 -1.92 6.86 -28.04
C GLY A 158 -2.46 5.65 -28.82
N GLY A 159 -3.78 5.50 -28.87
CA GLY A 159 -4.48 4.45 -29.61
C GLY A 159 -4.56 3.09 -28.91
N SER A 160 -4.03 2.98 -27.69
CA SER A 160 -4.08 1.75 -26.89
C SER A 160 -5.20 1.75 -25.85
N TYR A 161 -5.67 0.56 -25.48
CA TYR A 161 -6.63 0.37 -24.40
C TYR A 161 -5.87 0.09 -23.10
N TYR A 162 -6.04 0.97 -22.11
CA TYR A 162 -5.49 0.74 -20.77
C TYR A 162 -6.63 0.63 -19.75
N PRO A 163 -6.51 -0.29 -18.78
CA PRO A 163 -7.41 -0.30 -17.65
C PRO A 163 -7.24 0.97 -16.83
N LEU A 164 -8.35 1.55 -16.37
CA LEU A 164 -8.33 2.78 -15.58
C LEU A 164 -7.59 2.63 -14.25
N TRP A 165 -7.65 1.44 -13.64
CA TRP A 165 -7.10 1.16 -12.32
C TRP A 165 -6.00 0.10 -12.39
N PRO A 166 -4.86 0.30 -11.69
CA PRO A 166 -3.89 -0.78 -11.50
C PRO A 166 -4.51 -1.88 -10.64
N ILE A 167 -4.01 -3.11 -10.77
CA ILE A 167 -4.35 -4.20 -9.86
C ILE A 167 -3.64 -3.93 -8.53
N PHE A 168 -4.35 -4.09 -7.42
CA PHE A 168 -3.84 -3.77 -6.08
C PHE A 168 -4.18 -4.87 -5.07
N ASN A 169 -3.59 -4.76 -3.88
CA ASN A 169 -3.87 -5.66 -2.76
C ASN A 169 -4.54 -4.98 -1.56
N PHE A 170 -4.86 -5.76 -0.53
CA PHE A 170 -5.52 -5.25 0.67
C PHE A 170 -4.62 -4.28 1.46
N ALA A 171 -3.31 -4.53 1.49
CA ALA A 171 -2.32 -3.62 2.03
C ALA A 171 -2.33 -2.24 1.32
N ASP A 172 -2.35 -2.21 -0.01
CA ASP A 172 -2.40 -0.97 -0.80
C ASP A 172 -3.69 -0.18 -0.54
N ALA A 173 -4.83 -0.89 -0.49
CA ALA A 173 -6.11 -0.28 -0.14
C ALA A 173 -6.09 0.32 1.27
N SER A 174 -5.45 -0.35 2.23
CA SER A 174 -5.30 0.15 3.60
C SER A 174 -4.45 1.43 3.67
N ILE A 175 -3.33 1.48 2.92
CA ILE A 175 -2.51 2.68 2.79
C ILE A 175 -3.32 3.81 2.15
N PHE A 176 -4.00 3.54 1.04
CA PHE A 176 -4.81 4.52 0.32
C PHE A 176 -5.90 5.13 1.21
N VAL A 177 -6.67 4.29 1.91
CA VAL A 177 -7.72 4.74 2.83
C VAL A 177 -7.12 5.58 3.97
N GLY A 178 -6.02 5.13 4.58
CA GLY A 178 -5.35 5.87 5.65
C GLY A 178 -4.90 7.26 5.19
N VAL A 179 -4.27 7.36 4.01
CA VAL A 179 -3.85 8.64 3.44
C VAL A 179 -5.04 9.52 3.06
N ALA A 180 -6.05 8.97 2.39
CA ALA A 180 -7.25 9.70 1.99
C ALA A 180 -7.98 10.31 3.19
N LEU A 181 -8.13 9.55 4.28
CA LEU A 181 -8.76 10.04 5.50
C LEU A 181 -7.96 11.16 6.16
N ILE A 182 -6.62 11.10 6.13
CA ILE A 182 -5.77 12.20 6.62
C ILE A 182 -6.00 13.48 5.80
N LEU A 183 -6.07 13.36 4.47
CA LEU A 183 -6.28 14.50 3.59
C LEU A 183 -7.69 15.09 3.74
N ILE A 184 -8.72 14.25 3.82
CA ILE A 184 -10.13 14.68 3.96
C ILE A 184 -10.37 15.34 5.33
N TYR A 185 -9.84 14.76 6.41
CA TYR A 185 -10.08 15.22 7.78
C TYR A 185 -8.94 16.08 8.35
N GLN A 186 -8.10 16.67 7.48
CA GLN A 186 -6.94 17.46 7.89
C GLN A 186 -7.27 18.53 8.94
N LYS A 187 -8.34 19.32 8.72
CA LYS A 187 -8.78 20.37 9.66
C LYS A 187 -9.22 19.83 11.02
N LYS A 188 -9.79 18.64 11.05
CA LYS A 188 -10.25 17.98 12.30
C LYS A 188 -9.09 17.36 13.06
N PHE A 189 -8.13 16.80 12.33
CA PHE A 189 -6.95 16.17 12.92
C PHE A 189 -5.93 17.20 13.43
N PHE A 190 -5.86 18.35 12.77
CA PHE A 190 -4.96 19.45 13.08
C PHE A 190 -5.75 20.76 13.20
N PRO A 191 -6.53 20.94 14.29
CA PRO A 191 -7.20 22.21 14.53
C PRO A 191 -6.16 23.33 14.66
N GLU A 192 -6.34 24.42 13.91
CA GLU A 192 -5.52 25.61 14.06
C GLU A 192 -5.66 26.14 15.49
N LYS A 193 -4.54 26.49 16.12
CA LYS A 193 -4.58 27.19 17.40
C LYS A 193 -4.93 28.65 17.14
N ASP A 194 -6.22 28.94 17.03
CA ASP A 194 -6.76 30.30 16.88
C ASP A 194 -6.60 31.13 18.17
N GLY A 195 -5.37 31.38 18.61
CA GLY A 195 -5.11 32.01 19.92
C GLY A 195 -3.89 32.91 20.05
N VAL A 196 -3.19 33.23 18.94
CA VAL A 196 -2.02 34.13 19.01
C VAL A 196 -2.22 35.44 18.24
N LYS A 197 -3.20 35.53 17.32
CA LYS A 197 -3.42 36.77 16.55
C LYS A 197 -4.19 37.88 17.30
N GLU A 198 -4.98 37.55 18.33
CA GLU A 198 -5.76 38.56 19.07
C GLU A 198 -5.00 39.24 20.22
N LYS A 199 -3.92 38.65 20.75
CA LYS A 199 -3.20 39.23 21.90
C LYS A 199 -2.21 40.33 21.53
N GLU A 200 -1.82 40.47 20.27
CA GLU A 200 -0.98 41.59 19.82
C GLU A 200 -1.79 42.85 19.48
N GLN A 201 -3.08 42.71 19.13
CA GLN A 201 -3.95 43.85 18.83
C GLN A 201 -4.54 44.53 20.08
N HIS A 202 -4.64 43.84 21.22
CA HIS A 202 -5.15 44.42 22.46
C HIS A 202 -4.08 44.97 23.42
N VAL A 203 -2.79 44.84 23.10
CA VAL A 203 -1.68 45.45 23.87
C VAL A 203 -1.24 46.79 23.26
N GLN A 204 -1.78 47.15 22.09
CA GLN A 204 -1.59 48.44 21.43
C GLN A 204 -2.90 49.24 21.38
N VAL A 205 -3.54 49.47 22.53
CA VAL A 205 -4.57 50.52 22.69
C VAL A 205 -4.38 51.21 24.03
#